data_AF-A0A3R8TZN3-F1
#
_entry.id   AF-A0A3R8TZN3-F1
#
_cell.length_a   1.000
_cell.length_b   1.000
_cell.length_c   1.000
_cell.angle_alpha   90.00
_cell.angle_beta   90.00
_cell.angle_gamma   90.00
#
_symmetry.space_group_name_H-M   'P 1'
#
loop_
_entity.id
_entity.type
_entity.pdbx_description
1 polymer ?
#
loop_
_entity_poly.entity_id
_entity_poly.type
_entity_poly.pdbx_seq_one_letter_code
_entity_poly.pdbx_strand_id
1 'polypeptide(L)'
;MNKRSFRYQGHFGVVSNVTSFTVAPSDRPTLRHIFFCELGAHCHKVSDLIVETYERMLADQRPCEMVIAISNPLTREQADLFNQQRITIAAVAAGAVGLAAKPLGLYGAPAGPAAASFVYNHLDTRHAGDVMVAVDAKVQGGIGPQHTSTSLLIKVKGGNP
;
A
#
# COMPACT_ATOMS: atom_id res chain seq x y z
N MET A 1 10.12 15.38 6.07
CA MET A 1 9.36 14.58 5.07
C MET A 1 8.31 15.37 4.28
N ASN A 2 8.42 15.46 2.95
CA ASN A 2 7.41 16.04 2.05
C ASN A 2 6.43 14.96 1.58
N LYS A 3 5.12 15.18 1.72
CA LYS A 3 4.06 14.22 1.38
C LYS A 3 3.25 14.74 0.20
N ARG A 4 2.97 13.87 -0.77
CA ARG A 4 2.06 14.16 -1.89
C ARG A 4 0.93 13.14 -1.87
N SER A 5 -0.30 13.59 -2.03
CA SER A 5 -1.47 12.71 -2.05
C SER A 5 -2.34 12.98 -3.25
N PHE A 6 -2.90 11.94 -3.84
CA PHE A 6 -3.86 12.01 -4.94
C PHE A 6 -4.80 10.81 -4.93
N ARG A 7 -5.90 10.91 -5.67
CA ARG A 7 -6.89 9.85 -5.78
C ARG A 7 -6.66 9.06 -7.07
N TYR A 8 -6.75 7.75 -6.97
CA TYR A 8 -6.61 6.82 -8.10
C TYR A 8 -7.81 5.87 -8.13
N GLN A 9 -8.40 5.66 -9.30
CA GLN A 9 -9.42 4.64 -9.50
C GLN A 9 -8.80 3.46 -10.23
N GLY A 10 -8.68 2.34 -9.52
CA GLY A 10 -8.10 1.11 -10.00
C GLY A 10 -9.11 0.15 -10.63
N HIS A 11 -8.66 -1.08 -10.80
CA HIS A 11 -9.47 -2.17 -11.31
C HIS A 11 -10.75 -2.36 -10.48
N PHE A 12 -11.86 -2.77 -11.11
CA PHE A 12 -13.18 -2.93 -10.47
C PHE A 12 -13.76 -1.66 -9.86
N GLY A 13 -13.30 -0.49 -10.33
CA GLY A 13 -13.75 0.80 -9.84
C GLY A 13 -13.34 1.10 -8.41
N VAL A 14 -12.35 0.37 -7.86
CA VAL A 14 -11.84 0.63 -6.51
C VAL A 14 -11.13 1.97 -6.49
N VAL A 15 -11.68 2.92 -5.75
CA VAL A 15 -11.07 4.22 -5.53
C VAL A 15 -10.10 4.11 -4.36
N SER A 16 -8.89 4.62 -4.52
CA SER A 16 -7.85 4.65 -3.49
C SER A 16 -7.24 6.03 -3.37
N ASN A 17 -6.97 6.44 -2.13
CA ASN A 17 -6.12 7.58 -1.84
C ASN A 17 -4.68 7.09 -1.78
N VAL A 18 -3.84 7.62 -2.68
CA VAL A 18 -2.44 7.29 -2.77
C VAL A 18 -1.63 8.44 -2.17
N THR A 19 -0.75 8.12 -1.24
CA THR A 19 0.17 9.05 -0.60
C THR A 19 1.60 8.60 -0.83
N SER A 20 2.43 9.45 -1.41
CA SER A 20 3.86 9.21 -1.60
C SER A 20 4.70 10.18 -0.78
N PHE A 21 5.83 9.69 -0.28
CA PHE A 21 6.83 10.49 0.43
C PHE A 21 8.19 9.80 0.40
N THR A 22 9.25 10.58 0.59
CA THR A 22 10.61 10.07 0.76
C THR A 22 11.00 10.17 2.22
N VAL A 23 11.42 9.04 2.79
CA VAL A 23 11.94 8.94 4.15
C VAL A 23 13.44 9.14 4.11
N ALA A 24 13.92 10.27 4.64
CA ALA A 24 15.33 10.46 4.93
C ALA A 24 15.73 9.72 6.23
N PRO A 25 17.02 9.41 6.45
CA PRO A 25 17.47 8.76 7.70
C PRO A 25 17.03 9.51 8.98
N SER A 26 17.00 10.84 8.92
CA SER A 26 16.53 11.71 10.00
C SER A 26 15.00 11.69 10.22
N ASP A 27 14.22 11.29 9.21
CA ASP A 27 12.76 11.19 9.27
C ASP A 27 12.29 9.84 9.85
N ARG A 28 13.20 8.89 10.10
CA ARG A 28 12.87 7.55 10.64
C ARG A 28 12.02 7.59 11.92
N PRO A 29 12.31 8.44 12.94
CA PRO A 29 11.46 8.51 14.14
C PRO A 29 10.03 8.98 13.84
N THR A 30 9.87 9.82 12.81
CA THR A 30 8.60 10.42 12.41
C THR A 30 7.65 9.42 11.74
N LEU A 31 8.17 8.30 11.20
CA LEU A 31 7.36 7.26 10.55
C LEU A 31 6.25 6.72 11.46
N ARG A 32 6.55 6.54 12.76
CA ARG A 32 5.59 6.05 13.77
C ARG A 32 4.46 7.04 14.07
N HIS A 33 4.61 8.29 13.63
CA HIS A 33 3.64 9.36 13.84
C HIS A 33 2.84 9.70 12.56
N ILE A 34 2.95 8.88 11.51
CA ILE A 34 2.14 9.05 10.30
C ILE A 34 0.75 8.46 10.53
N PHE A 35 -0.22 9.33 10.81
CA PHE A 35 -1.61 8.92 10.96
C PHE A 35 -2.40 9.12 9.66
N PHE A 36 -3.12 8.09 9.24
CA PHE A 36 -4.08 8.13 8.13
C PHE A 36 -5.50 8.11 8.69
N CYS A 37 -6.03 9.28 9.06
CA CYS A 37 -7.31 9.45 9.77
C CYS A 37 -8.49 8.72 9.13
N GLU A 38 -8.42 8.46 7.81
CA GLU A 38 -9.40 7.72 7.01
C GLU A 38 -9.67 6.29 7.52
N LEU A 39 -8.80 5.75 8.38
CA LEU A 39 -8.86 4.38 8.89
C LEU A 39 -9.34 4.28 10.35
N GLY A 40 -9.67 5.40 11.00
CA GLY A 40 -10.18 5.44 12.37
C GLY A 40 -9.33 4.63 13.35
N ALA A 41 -9.93 3.67 14.06
CA ALA A 41 -9.25 2.82 15.03
C ALA A 41 -8.12 1.93 14.45
N HIS A 42 -8.05 1.77 13.12
CA HIS A 42 -7.07 0.92 12.44
C HIS A 42 -5.83 1.67 11.93
N CYS A 43 -5.70 2.97 12.19
CA CYS A 43 -4.53 3.77 11.79
C CYS A 43 -3.19 3.17 12.26
N HIS A 44 -3.16 2.58 13.45
CA HIS A 44 -1.94 1.97 14.01
C HIS A 44 -1.43 0.82 13.15
N LYS A 45 -2.33 -0.03 12.62
CA LYS A 45 -1.94 -1.19 11.78
C LYS A 45 -1.23 -0.77 10.50
N VAL A 46 -1.63 0.35 9.92
CA VAL A 46 -0.99 0.90 8.72
C VAL A 46 0.34 1.54 9.05
N SER A 47 0.43 2.20 10.20
CA SER A 47 1.70 2.76 10.70
C SER A 47 2.71 1.64 10.94
N ASP A 48 2.28 0.55 11.58
CA ASP A 48 3.10 -0.64 11.82
C ASP A 48 3.56 -1.28 10.51
N LEU A 49 2.65 -1.43 9.53
CA LEU A 49 2.98 -1.96 8.21
C LEU A 49 4.02 -1.09 7.48
N ILE A 50 3.89 0.24 7.54
CA ILE A 50 4.85 1.18 6.93
C ILE A 50 6.22 1.06 7.59
N VAL A 51 6.27 1.05 8.92
CA VAL A 51 7.52 0.90 9.68
C VAL A 51 8.17 -0.43 9.37
N GLU A 52 7.42 -1.53 9.40
CA GLU A 52 7.93 -2.87 9.07
C GLU A 52 8.47 -2.92 7.63
N THR A 53 7.77 -2.31 6.69
CA THR A 53 8.22 -2.25 5.28
C THR A 53 9.52 -1.46 5.17
N TYR A 54 9.62 -0.31 5.84
CA TYR A 54 10.84 0.50 5.85
C TYR A 54 12.02 -0.24 6.51
N GLU A 55 11.79 -0.93 7.63
CA GLU A 55 12.83 -1.69 8.34
C GLU A 55 13.36 -2.85 7.50
N ARG A 56 12.52 -3.53 6.72
CA ARG A 56 12.94 -4.59 5.79
C ARG A 56 13.83 -4.08 4.66
N MET A 57 13.69 -2.82 4.24
CA MET A 57 14.51 -2.25 3.17
C MET A 57 15.98 -2.07 3.58
N LEU A 58 16.27 -2.00 4.89
CA LEU A 58 17.61 -1.75 5.43
C LEU A 58 18.30 -0.58 4.70
N ALA A 59 17.56 0.53 4.57
CA ALA A 59 17.98 1.70 3.78
C ALA A 59 19.23 2.42 4.35
N ASP A 60 19.58 2.17 5.62
CA ASP A 60 20.70 2.80 6.34
C ASP A 60 20.69 4.34 6.19
N GLN A 61 21.68 4.92 5.50
CA GLN A 61 21.77 6.37 5.25
C GLN A 61 21.11 6.81 3.94
N ARG A 62 20.41 5.91 3.23
CA ARG A 62 19.82 6.19 1.92
C ARG A 62 18.38 6.65 2.05
N PRO A 63 17.92 7.58 1.20
CA PRO A 63 16.51 7.91 1.12
C PRO A 63 15.71 6.71 0.65
N CYS A 64 14.62 6.41 1.36
CA CYS A 64 13.66 5.38 0.99
C CYS A 64 12.40 6.06 0.44
N GLU A 65 12.11 5.81 -0.83
CA GLU A 65 10.89 6.27 -1.48
C GLU A 65 9.75 5.32 -1.08
N MET A 66 8.67 5.87 -0.54
CA MET A 66 7.51 5.09 -0.12
C MET A 66 6.24 5.60 -0.79
N VAL A 67 5.39 4.66 -1.20
CA VAL A 67 4.05 4.91 -1.78
C VAL A 67 3.05 4.06 -1.02
N ILE A 68 2.05 4.71 -0.45
CA ILE A 68 0.99 4.08 0.34
C ILE A 68 -0.31 4.28 -0.43
N ALA A 69 -1.02 3.21 -0.77
CA ALA A 69 -2.35 3.28 -1.34
C ALA A 69 -3.36 2.72 -0.34
N ILE A 70 -4.36 3.52 0.03
CA ILE A 70 -5.47 3.12 0.91
C ILE A 70 -6.75 3.20 0.09
N SER A 71 -7.46 2.08 -0.05
CA SER A 71 -8.73 2.06 -0.74
C SER A 71 -9.82 2.74 0.10
N ASN A 72 -10.84 3.27 -0.57
CA ASN A 72 -12.12 3.47 0.06
C ASN A 72 -12.67 2.10 0.54
N PRO A 73 -13.59 2.10 1.53
CA PRO A 73 -14.32 0.90 1.91
C PRO A 73 -14.94 0.25 0.68
N LEU A 74 -14.69 -1.04 0.48
CA LEU A 74 -15.18 -1.77 -0.68
C LEU A 74 -16.71 -1.78 -0.71
N THR A 75 -17.30 -1.62 -1.89
CA THR A 75 -18.72 -1.92 -2.08
C THR A 75 -18.96 -3.43 -2.03
N ARG A 76 -20.21 -3.84 -1.82
CA ARG A 76 -20.59 -5.26 -1.87
C ARG A 76 -20.26 -5.91 -3.21
N GLU A 77 -20.58 -5.23 -4.31
CA GLU A 77 -20.20 -5.68 -5.66
C GLU A 77 -18.69 -5.83 -5.81
N GLN A 78 -17.90 -4.87 -5.32
CA GLN A 78 -16.44 -4.96 -5.38
C GLN A 78 -15.91 -6.16 -4.60
N ALA A 79 -16.41 -6.37 -3.38
CA ALA A 79 -16.01 -7.51 -2.56
C ALA A 79 -16.38 -8.85 -3.24
N ASP A 80 -17.58 -8.96 -3.79
CA ASP A 80 -18.05 -10.15 -4.49
C ASP A 80 -17.21 -10.42 -5.76
N LEU A 81 -16.89 -9.38 -6.54
CA LEU A 81 -16.01 -9.50 -7.71
C LEU A 81 -14.61 -9.99 -7.33
N PHE A 82 -14.02 -9.44 -6.25
CA PHE A 82 -12.72 -9.89 -5.76
C PHE A 82 -12.73 -11.35 -5.29
N ASN A 83 -13.82 -11.80 -4.67
CA ASN A 83 -13.99 -13.18 -4.23
C ASN A 83 -14.16 -14.13 -5.42
N GLN A 84 -14.99 -13.76 -6.40
CA GLN A 84 -15.25 -14.56 -7.59
C GLN A 84 -14.01 -14.73 -8.47
N GLN A 85 -13.25 -13.65 -8.66
CA GLN A 85 -12.09 -13.66 -9.56
C GLN A 85 -10.78 -14.10 -8.87
N ARG A 86 -10.83 -14.45 -7.57
CA ARG A 86 -9.66 -14.80 -6.73
C ARG A 86 -8.51 -13.80 -6.87
N ILE A 87 -8.83 -12.54 -7.15
CA ILE A 87 -7.81 -11.52 -7.38
C ILE A 87 -7.14 -11.21 -6.05
N THR A 88 -5.83 -11.35 -6.01
CA THR A 88 -5.02 -11.06 -4.84
C THR A 88 -5.01 -9.55 -4.61
N ILE A 89 -5.14 -9.09 -3.36
CA ILE A 89 -5.09 -7.64 -3.00
C ILE A 89 -3.82 -7.00 -3.58
N ALA A 90 -2.77 -7.80 -3.64
CA ALA A 90 -1.52 -7.55 -4.34
C ALA A 90 -1.61 -6.97 -5.74
N ALA A 91 -2.44 -7.54 -6.61
CA ALA A 91 -2.53 -7.11 -8.00
C ALA A 91 -3.18 -5.72 -8.13
N VAL A 92 -4.12 -5.42 -7.23
CA VAL A 92 -4.80 -4.12 -7.17
C VAL A 92 -3.92 -3.06 -6.53
N ALA A 93 -3.27 -3.42 -5.43
CA ALA A 93 -2.26 -2.66 -4.72
C ALA A 93 -1.13 -2.22 -5.66
N ALA A 94 -0.62 -3.17 -6.44
CA ALA A 94 0.41 -2.92 -7.42
C ALA A 94 -0.01 -2.05 -8.59
N GLY A 95 -1.25 -2.21 -9.08
CA GLY A 95 -1.79 -1.35 -10.12
C GLY A 95 -1.90 0.09 -9.64
N ALA A 96 -2.36 0.29 -8.40
CA ALA A 96 -2.45 1.60 -7.78
C ALA A 96 -1.07 2.24 -7.60
N VAL A 97 -0.11 1.51 -7.04
CA VAL A 97 1.27 1.99 -6.80
C VAL A 97 2.05 2.20 -8.10
N GLY A 98 1.98 1.26 -9.04
CA GLY A 98 2.77 1.29 -10.28
C GLY A 98 2.33 2.39 -11.26
N LEU A 99 1.04 2.75 -11.28
CA LEU A 99 0.55 3.89 -12.07
C LEU A 99 0.66 5.22 -11.32
N ALA A 100 0.52 5.19 -10.00
CA ALA A 100 0.77 6.32 -9.12
C ALA A 100 2.18 6.92 -9.25
N ALA A 101 3.16 6.08 -9.55
CA ALA A 101 4.54 6.49 -9.60
C ALA A 101 5.03 6.92 -11.00
N LYS A 102 4.18 6.79 -12.04
CA LYS A 102 4.44 7.31 -13.40
C LYS A 102 4.51 8.85 -13.48
N PRO A 103 3.54 9.63 -12.96
CA PRO A 103 3.63 11.10 -13.01
C PRO A 103 4.68 11.67 -12.04
N LEU A 104 5.23 10.87 -11.13
CA LEU A 104 6.25 11.28 -10.17
C LEU A 104 7.69 11.17 -10.71
N GLY A 105 7.88 10.68 -11.95
CA GLY A 105 9.22 10.48 -12.52
C GLY A 105 10.06 9.40 -11.84
N LEU A 106 9.47 8.63 -10.91
CA LEU A 106 10.17 7.60 -10.12
C LEU A 106 10.44 6.29 -10.92
N TYR A 107 9.75 6.12 -12.06
CA TYR A 107 9.76 4.88 -12.84
C TYR A 107 10.00 5.17 -14.32
N GLY A 108 11.26 5.15 -14.74
CA GLY A 108 11.64 4.98 -16.14
C GLY A 108 11.64 3.50 -16.54
N ALA A 109 10.51 2.80 -16.50
CA ALA A 109 10.31 1.49 -17.13
C ALA A 109 8.87 0.97 -16.88
N PRO A 110 8.29 0.19 -17.82
CA PRO A 110 6.89 -0.22 -17.78
C PRO A 110 6.53 -0.97 -16.50
N ALA A 111 5.30 -0.77 -16.04
CA ALA A 111 4.67 -1.32 -14.83
C ALA A 111 4.49 -2.85 -14.84
N GLY A 112 5.51 -3.60 -15.27
CA GLY A 112 5.48 -5.03 -15.50
C GLY A 112 5.93 -5.91 -14.31
N PRO A 113 6.94 -5.54 -13.50
CA PRO A 113 7.42 -6.44 -12.43
C PRO A 113 6.88 -6.11 -11.01
N ALA A 114 6.60 -4.85 -10.70
CA ALA A 114 6.23 -4.43 -9.34
C ALA A 114 4.90 -5.05 -8.86
N ALA A 115 4.06 -5.54 -9.79
CA ALA A 115 2.81 -6.20 -9.46
C ALA A 115 2.91 -7.65 -9.02
N ALA A 116 4.00 -8.33 -9.36
CA ALA A 116 4.21 -9.71 -8.97
C ALA A 116 4.71 -9.85 -7.52
N SER A 117 5.29 -8.79 -6.94
CA SER A 117 5.96 -8.83 -5.64
C SER A 117 5.03 -8.63 -4.44
N PHE A 118 3.82 -8.12 -4.66
CA PHE A 118 2.84 -8.14 -3.58
C PHE A 118 2.39 -9.60 -3.43
N VAL A 119 2.94 -10.30 -2.44
CA VAL A 119 2.48 -11.64 -2.08
C VAL A 119 1.47 -11.46 -0.96
N TYR A 120 0.26 -11.99 -1.15
CA TYR A 120 -0.61 -12.26 -0.02
C TYR A 120 -1.00 -13.72 0.06
N ASN A 121 -0.71 -14.24 1.24
CA ASN A 121 -1.32 -15.43 1.80
C ASN A 121 -2.45 -15.02 2.75
N HIS A 122 -3.65 -14.78 2.22
CA HIS A 122 -4.87 -15.29 2.86
C HIS A 122 -6.05 -15.11 1.93
N LEU A 123 -6.61 -16.24 1.50
CA LEU A 123 -7.86 -16.38 0.73
C LEU A 123 -9.08 -16.17 1.65
N ASP A 124 -9.06 -15.12 2.45
CA ASP A 124 -10.24 -14.77 3.23
C ASP A 124 -11.28 -14.14 2.32
N THR A 125 -12.53 -14.55 2.49
CA THR A 125 -13.68 -13.91 1.86
C THR A 125 -13.70 -12.43 2.24
N ARG A 126 -13.76 -11.58 1.23
CA ARG A 126 -13.87 -10.13 1.37
C ARG A 126 -15.31 -9.72 1.59
N HIS A 127 -15.50 -8.69 2.39
CA HIS A 127 -16.80 -8.16 2.73
C HIS A 127 -16.93 -6.70 2.31
N ALA A 128 -18.18 -6.28 2.10
CA ALA A 128 -18.48 -4.87 1.94
C ALA A 128 -17.98 -4.10 3.18
N GLY A 129 -17.31 -2.98 2.94
CA GLY A 129 -16.69 -2.16 3.98
C GLY A 129 -15.21 -2.45 4.21
N ASP A 130 -14.69 -3.61 3.80
CA ASP A 130 -13.26 -3.91 3.95
C ASP A 130 -12.40 -2.83 3.26
N VAL A 131 -11.27 -2.51 3.85
CA VAL A 131 -10.32 -1.51 3.32
C VAL A 131 -9.01 -2.19 2.98
N MET A 132 -8.55 -1.99 1.74
CA MET A 132 -7.29 -2.51 1.24
C MET A 132 -6.20 -1.45 1.43
N VAL A 133 -5.08 -1.86 2.00
CA VAL A 133 -3.91 -1.01 2.20
C VAL A 133 -2.72 -1.65 1.50
N ALA A 134 -1.99 -0.84 0.74
CA ALA A 134 -0.77 -1.23 0.06
C ALA A 134 0.34 -0.26 0.41
N VAL A 135 1.55 -0.78 0.62
CA VAL A 135 2.76 -0.02 0.87
C VAL A 135 3.83 -0.54 -0.07
N ASP A 136 4.41 0.35 -0.84
CA ASP A 136 5.54 0.07 -1.71
C ASP A 136 6.71 0.92 -1.26
N ALA A 137 7.89 0.30 -1.19
CA ALA A 137 9.11 0.97 -0.78
C ALA A 137 10.21 0.67 -1.78
N LYS A 138 11.00 1.69 -2.11
CA LYS A 138 12.13 1.61 -3.04
C LYS A 138 13.33 2.36 -2.49
N VAL A 139 14.49 1.76 -2.60
CA VAL A 139 15.78 2.36 -2.22
C VAL A 139 16.74 2.14 -3.37
N GLN A 140 17.51 3.17 -3.74
CA GLN A 140 18.55 3.04 -4.76
C GLN A 140 19.87 2.59 -4.12
N GLY A 141 20.27 1.34 -4.37
CA GLY A 141 21.45 0.71 -3.78
C GLY A 141 21.26 0.30 -2.31
N GLY A 142 22.34 -0.13 -1.65
CA GLY A 142 22.31 -0.60 -0.26
C GLY A 142 22.49 -2.11 -0.12
N ILE A 143 22.38 -2.59 1.12
CA ILE A 143 22.58 -4.00 1.49
C ILE A 143 21.25 -4.78 1.43
N GLY A 144 20.15 -4.11 1.80
CA GLY A 144 18.81 -4.70 1.77
C GLY A 144 18.17 -4.75 0.37
N PRO A 145 16.92 -5.21 0.30
CA PRO A 145 16.13 -5.20 -0.93
C PRO A 145 16.01 -3.78 -1.49
N GLN A 146 16.16 -3.63 -2.81
CA GLN A 146 15.99 -2.34 -3.49
C GLN A 146 14.51 -1.99 -3.73
N HIS A 147 13.62 -2.97 -3.58
CA HIS A 147 12.18 -2.82 -3.75
C HIS A 147 11.46 -3.80 -2.82
N THR A 148 10.50 -3.33 -2.03
CA THR A 148 9.64 -4.17 -1.18
C THR A 148 8.21 -3.68 -1.29
N SER A 149 7.30 -4.62 -1.53
CA SER A 149 5.87 -4.37 -1.61
C SER A 149 5.15 -5.17 -0.54
N THR A 150 4.41 -4.50 0.32
CA THR A 150 3.61 -5.10 1.40
C THR A 150 2.22 -4.51 1.40
N SER A 151 1.31 -5.15 2.12
CA SER A 151 -0.08 -4.75 2.03
C SER A 151 -0.85 -5.37 3.20
N LEU A 152 -1.96 -4.76 3.60
CA LEU A 152 -2.87 -5.22 4.65
C LEU A 152 -4.33 -5.13 4.21
N LEU A 153 -5.16 -6.11 4.59
CA LEU A 153 -6.62 -5.99 4.53
C LEU A 153 -7.14 -5.62 5.92
N ILE A 154 -7.82 -4.49 6.03
CA ILE A 154 -8.54 -4.08 7.23
C ILE A 154 -9.98 -4.52 7.06
N LYS A 155 -10.37 -5.57 7.80
CA LYS A 155 -11.76 -6.04 7.80
C LYS A 155 -12.63 -5.11 8.63
N VAL A 156 -13.80 -4.75 8.10
CA VAL A 156 -14.83 -4.11 8.93
C VAL A 156 -15.40 -5.17 9.86
N LYS A 157 -15.45 -4.89 11.17
CA LYS A 157 -16.15 -5.75 12.12
C LYS A 157 -17.65 -5.76 11.78
N GLY A 158 -18.06 -6.71 10.95
CA GLY A 158 -19.46 -7.00 10.63
C GLY A 158 -19.85 -8.38 11.14
N GLY A 159 -20.60 -8.42 12.24
CA GLY A 159 -21.48 -9.52 12.66
C GLY A 159 -20.82 -10.84 13.06
N ASN A 160 -20.81 -11.12 14.36
CA ASN A 160 -20.80 -12.49 14.86
C ASN A 160 -22.02 -13.23 14.25
N PRO A 161 -21.92 -14.47 13.76
CA PRO A 161 -23.11 -15.32 13.69
C PRO A 161 -23.68 -15.57 15.10
#